data_AF-A0A2P2I530-F1
#
_entry.id   AF-A0A2P2I530-F1
#
_cell.length_a   1.000
_cell.length_b   1.000
_cell.length_c   1.000
_cell.angle_alpha   90.00
_cell.angle_beta   90.00
_cell.angle_gamma   90.00
#
_symmetry.space_group_name_H-M   'P 1'
#
loop_
_entity.id
_entity.type
_entity.pdbx_description
1 polymer ?
#
loop_
_entity_poly.entity_id
_entity_poly.type
_entity_poly.pdbx_seq_one_letter_code
_entity_poly.pdbx_strand_id
1 'polypeptide(L)'
;AVDVVGSKFVGRMCLETCCSECEKVTGREETFLEVCVPVKTKADFDDEEPPSECEVFMSALCEEECLQGNNKYWCDACSHHNEARRSVHYPQLPHHLLIHVKRFSAYSRHMYTSKCSDAMPAPLQLSCFCRSCIGVQLLQQQQLLDRTANPYQRLAEGK
;
A
#
# COMPACT_ATOMS: atom_id res chain seq x y z
N ALA A 1 -8.99 -35.00 1.26
CA ALA A 1 -8.56 -34.51 -0.07
C ALA A 1 -7.62 -33.33 0.14
N VAL A 2 -6.57 -33.20 -0.67
CA VAL A 2 -5.62 -32.06 -0.57
C VAL A 2 -6.30 -30.82 -1.18
N ASP A 3 -6.36 -29.72 -0.43
CA ASP A 3 -6.87 -28.44 -0.94
C ASP A 3 -5.81 -27.75 -1.80
N VAL A 4 -5.84 -28.06 -3.10
CA VAL A 4 -4.91 -27.51 -4.09
C VAL A 4 -5.12 -26.01 -4.28
N VAL A 5 -6.36 -25.52 -4.19
CA VAL A 5 -6.65 -24.09 -4.38
C VAL A 5 -6.15 -23.29 -3.17
N GLY A 6 -6.51 -23.73 -1.96
CA GLY A 6 -6.06 -23.10 -0.73
C GLY A 6 -4.55 -23.03 -0.61
N SER A 7 -3.85 -24.14 -0.90
CA SER A 7 -2.38 -24.19 -0.82
C SER A 7 -1.64 -23.31 -1.84
N LYS A 8 -2.33 -22.83 -2.88
CA LYS A 8 -1.72 -22.09 -3.98
C LYS A 8 -2.10 -20.62 -4.05
N PHE A 9 -3.36 -20.29 -3.75
CA PHE A 9 -3.92 -18.96 -3.99
C PHE A 9 -4.35 -18.22 -2.72
N VAL A 10 -4.46 -18.90 -1.57
CA VAL A 10 -4.88 -18.23 -0.32
C VAL A 10 -3.66 -17.58 0.35
N GLY A 11 -3.73 -16.27 0.52
CA GLY A 11 -2.84 -15.48 1.38
C GLY A 11 -3.56 -15.00 2.64
N ARG A 12 -2.82 -14.31 3.52
CA ARG A 12 -3.34 -13.62 4.70
C ARG A 12 -3.02 -12.13 4.62
N MET A 13 -4.02 -11.31 4.90
CA MET A 13 -3.92 -9.86 5.01
C MET A 13 -4.41 -9.38 6.38
N CYS A 14 -3.94 -8.21 6.79
CA CYS A 14 -4.40 -7.49 7.97
C CYS A 14 -4.88 -6.11 7.53
N LEU A 15 -6.16 -5.82 7.70
CA LEU A 15 -6.73 -4.49 7.52
C LEU A 15 -6.56 -3.73 8.83
N GLU A 16 -5.76 -2.68 8.82
CA GLU A 16 -5.50 -1.83 9.98
C GLU A 16 -6.19 -0.47 9.82
N THR A 17 -6.69 0.08 10.92
CA THR A 17 -7.23 1.44 11.01
C THR A 17 -6.55 2.15 12.17
N CYS A 18 -5.84 3.24 11.88
CA CYS A 18 -5.18 4.08 12.89
C CYS A 18 -5.96 5.38 13.08
N CYS A 19 -6.38 5.67 14.31
CA CYS A 19 -7.02 6.94 14.67
C CYS A 19 -6.04 8.10 14.53
N SER A 20 -6.40 9.17 13.82
CA SER A 20 -5.54 10.36 13.75
C SER A 20 -5.52 11.19 15.04
N GLU A 21 -6.47 10.98 15.95
CA GLU A 21 -6.54 11.73 17.22
C GLU A 21 -5.84 10.99 18.38
N CYS A 22 -6.20 9.72 18.61
CA CYS A 22 -5.69 8.96 19.74
C CYS A 22 -4.64 7.90 19.38
N GLU A 23 -4.26 7.82 18.10
CA GLU A 23 -3.26 6.90 17.55
C GLU A 23 -3.53 5.40 17.80
N LYS A 24 -4.71 5.07 18.34
CA LYS A 24 -5.10 3.67 18.55
C LYS A 24 -5.26 2.98 17.20
N VAL A 25 -4.53 1.88 17.04
CA VAL A 25 -4.62 0.98 15.89
C VAL A 25 -5.58 -0.16 16.21
N THR A 26 -6.56 -0.37 15.35
CA THR A 26 -7.38 -1.58 15.32
C THR A 26 -7.07 -2.37 14.06
N GLY A 27 -7.03 -3.70 14.16
CA GLY A 27 -6.69 -4.59 13.06
C GLY A 27 -7.66 -5.74 12.92
N ARG A 28 -7.95 -6.15 11.69
CA ARG A 28 -8.69 -7.38 11.39
C ARG A 28 -7.90 -8.23 10.41
N GLU A 29 -7.64 -9.48 10.78
CA GLU A 29 -6.98 -10.42 9.89
C GLU A 29 -7.98 -11.20 9.04
N GLU A 30 -7.66 -11.36 7.76
CA GLU A 30 -8.50 -12.02 6.77
C GLU A 30 -7.65 -12.84 5.79
N THR A 31 -8.24 -13.86 5.20
CA THR A 31 -7.67 -14.55 4.04
C THR A 31 -8.09 -13.85 2.75
N PHE A 32 -7.22 -13.85 1.74
CA PHE A 32 -7.54 -13.30 0.42
C PHE A 32 -7.10 -14.25 -0.70
N LEU A 33 -7.75 -14.14 -1.86
CA LEU A 33 -7.39 -14.85 -3.10
C LEU A 33 -6.83 -13.91 -4.17
N GLU A 34 -7.23 -12.64 -4.13
CA GLU A 34 -6.77 -11.58 -5.03
C GLU A 34 -6.52 -10.28 -4.28
N VAL A 35 -5.64 -9.45 -4.83
CA VAL A 35 -5.43 -8.06 -4.40
C VAL A 35 -5.96 -7.13 -5.48
N CYS A 36 -6.93 -6.29 -5.10
CA CYS A 36 -7.58 -5.39 -6.05
C CYS A 36 -6.99 -3.98 -5.93
N VAL A 37 -6.20 -3.57 -6.92
CA VAL A 37 -5.44 -2.31 -6.93
C VAL A 37 -6.09 -1.26 -7.83
N PRO A 38 -6.01 0.04 -7.52
CA PRO A 38 -6.40 1.09 -8.46
C PRO A 38 -5.46 1.11 -9.68
N VAL A 39 -5.87 1.81 -10.73
CA VAL A 39 -4.94 2.20 -11.79
C VAL A 39 -4.09 3.36 -11.26
N LYS A 40 -2.77 3.18 -11.22
CA LYS A 40 -1.79 4.24 -10.94
C LYS A 40 -0.77 4.35 -12.08
N THR A 41 -0.32 5.56 -12.31
CA THR A 41 0.63 5.96 -13.34
C THR A 41 1.72 6.82 -12.71
N LYS A 42 2.79 7.08 -13.45
CA LYS A 42 3.86 7.99 -12.99
C LYS A 42 3.36 9.42 -12.75
N ALA A 43 2.26 9.82 -13.38
CA ALA A 43 1.68 11.16 -13.23
C ALA A 43 0.92 11.35 -11.90
N ASP A 44 0.66 10.26 -11.16
CA ASP A 44 0.01 10.32 -9.84
C ASP A 44 1.01 10.63 -8.71
N PHE A 45 2.27 10.91 -9.04
CA PHE A 45 3.35 11.19 -8.11
C PHE A 45 3.89 12.59 -8.36
N ASP A 46 3.99 13.38 -7.28
CA ASP A 46 4.49 14.76 -7.29
C ASP A 46 5.99 14.82 -6.90
N ASP A 47 6.79 13.88 -7.41
CA ASP A 47 8.23 13.78 -7.10
C ASP A 47 9.08 14.47 -8.18
N GLU A 48 10.19 15.13 -7.76
CA GLU A 48 11.15 15.79 -8.67
C GLU A 48 11.78 14.80 -9.67
N GLU A 49 11.99 13.55 -9.24
CA GLU A 49 12.40 12.44 -10.09
C GLU A 49 11.23 11.47 -10.27
N PRO A 50 10.91 11.07 -11.53
CA PRO A 50 9.77 10.19 -11.77
C PRO A 50 10.02 8.79 -11.20
N PRO A 51 9.02 8.18 -10.53
CA PRO A 51 9.20 6.87 -9.92
C PRO A 51 9.45 5.79 -10.97
N SER A 52 10.18 4.75 -10.56
CA SER A 52 10.32 3.52 -11.32
C SER A 52 8.98 2.81 -11.49
N GLU A 53 8.88 1.95 -12.51
CA GLU A 53 7.66 1.16 -12.75
C GLU A 53 7.30 0.26 -11.56
N CYS A 54 8.31 -0.27 -10.88
CA CYS A 54 8.13 -1.06 -9.66
C CYS A 54 7.56 -0.21 -8.53
N GLU A 55 8.05 1.01 -8.32
CA GLU A 55 7.53 1.91 -7.26
C GLU A 55 6.08 2.29 -7.53
N VAL A 56 5.73 2.63 -8.78
CA VAL A 56 4.34 2.90 -9.16
C VAL A 56 3.44 1.72 -8.81
N PHE A 57 3.82 0.50 -9.22
CA PHE A 57 3.00 -0.68 -8.99
C PHE A 57 2.93 -1.08 -7.51
N MET A 58 4.03 -0.97 -6.77
CA MET A 58 4.09 -1.21 -5.33
C MET A 58 3.21 -0.23 -4.55
N SER A 59 3.18 1.04 -4.94
CA SER A 59 2.29 2.04 -4.32
C SER A 59 0.81 1.71 -4.49
N ALA A 60 0.44 1.00 -5.56
CA ALA A 60 -0.94 0.58 -5.82
C ALA A 60 -1.32 -0.64 -4.98
N LEU A 61 -0.35 -1.52 -4.68
CA LEU A 61 -0.54 -2.71 -3.83
C LEU A 61 -0.61 -2.39 -2.34
N CYS A 62 0.17 -1.40 -1.91
CA CYS A 62 0.30 -0.98 -0.52
C CYS A 62 -0.37 0.38 -0.27
N GLU A 63 -1.39 0.71 -1.06
CA GLU A 63 -2.13 1.96 -0.93
C GLU A 63 -2.81 2.07 0.45
N GLU A 64 -2.81 3.29 0.96
CA GLU A 64 -3.43 3.68 2.20
C GLU A 64 -4.60 4.64 1.92
N GLU A 65 -5.73 4.43 2.61
CA GLU A 65 -6.92 5.24 2.50
C GLU A 65 -7.03 6.20 3.70
N CYS A 66 -7.24 7.49 3.42
CA CYS A 66 -7.56 8.49 4.45
C CYS A 66 -9.08 8.62 4.61
N LEU A 67 -9.59 8.24 5.78
CA LEU A 67 -10.97 8.42 6.19
C LEU A 67 -11.18 9.83 6.75
N GLN A 68 -11.75 10.72 5.94
CA GLN A 68 -11.87 12.14 6.28
C GLN A 68 -13.20 12.75 5.83
N GLY A 69 -13.49 13.96 6.32
CA GLY A 69 -14.73 14.69 5.99
C GLY A 69 -15.99 13.89 6.33
N ASN A 70 -16.81 13.58 5.33
CA ASN A 70 -18.04 12.79 5.51
C ASN A 70 -17.79 11.28 5.69
N ASN A 71 -16.57 10.80 5.41
CA ASN A 71 -16.17 9.39 5.53
C ASN A 71 -15.39 9.11 6.83
N LYS A 72 -15.55 9.93 7.86
CA LYS A 72 -14.93 9.69 9.18
C LYS A 72 -15.46 8.38 9.78
N TYR A 73 -14.59 7.61 10.43
CA TYR A 73 -14.98 6.38 11.11
C TYR A 73 -15.31 6.64 12.58
N TRP A 74 -16.09 5.75 13.20
CA TRP A 74 -16.34 5.80 14.63
C TRP A 74 -15.16 5.20 15.42
N CYS A 75 -14.56 5.98 16.31
CA CYS A 75 -13.49 5.51 17.19
C CYS A 75 -14.03 5.18 18.58
N ASP A 76 -14.01 3.91 18.99
CA ASP A 76 -14.49 3.50 20.31
C ASP A 76 -13.70 4.11 21.48
N ALA A 77 -12.42 4.43 21.28
CA ALA A 77 -11.59 5.03 22.30
C ALA A 77 -11.91 6.52 22.52
N CYS A 78 -12.17 7.28 21.44
CA CYS A 78 -12.56 8.69 21.54
C CYS A 78 -14.07 8.87 21.76
N SER A 79 -14.87 7.85 21.44
CA SER A 79 -16.34 7.88 21.48
C SER A 79 -16.96 8.94 20.56
N HIS A 80 -16.35 9.20 19.40
CA HIS A 80 -16.92 10.01 18.31
C HIS A 80 -16.33 9.64 16.94
N HIS A 81 -16.89 10.24 15.88
CA HIS A 81 -16.36 10.12 14.53
C HIS A 81 -15.03 10.88 14.39
N ASN A 82 -14.02 10.20 13.86
CA ASN A 82 -12.67 10.73 13.72
C ASN A 82 -12.10 10.50 12.33
N GLU A 83 -11.06 11.28 12.05
CA GLU A 83 -10.19 11.01 10.93
C GLU A 83 -9.31 9.81 11.25
N ALA A 84 -9.05 9.01 10.24
CA ALA A 84 -8.20 7.85 10.37
C ALA A 84 -7.53 7.48 9.07
N ARG A 85 -6.58 6.59 9.22
CA ARG A 85 -5.80 6.00 8.16
C ARG A 85 -6.07 4.51 8.10
N ARG A 86 -6.44 4.01 6.93
CA ARG A 86 -6.69 2.59 6.68
C ARG A 86 -5.64 2.03 5.75
N SER A 87 -4.96 0.99 6.20
CA SER A 87 -3.92 0.30 5.44
C SER A 87 -4.20 -1.20 5.38
N VAL A 88 -3.68 -1.84 4.35
CA VAL A 88 -3.67 -3.31 4.24
C VAL A 88 -2.23 -3.78 4.28
N HIS A 89 -1.94 -4.70 5.18
CA HIS A 89 -0.65 -5.37 5.28
C HIS A 89 -0.79 -6.83 4.93
N TYR A 90 0.26 -7.45 4.40
CA TYR A 90 0.24 -8.84 3.98
C TYR A 90 1.20 -9.67 4.83
N PRO A 91 0.76 -10.24 5.96
CA PRO A 91 1.58 -11.17 6.73
C PRO A 91 2.05 -12.37 5.91
N GLN A 92 1.24 -12.84 4.95
CA GLN A 92 1.55 -13.98 4.10
C GLN A 92 1.01 -13.77 2.69
N LEU A 93 1.90 -13.78 1.70
CA LEU A 93 1.51 -13.81 0.29
C LEU A 93 1.25 -15.26 -0.17
N PRO A 94 0.31 -15.48 -1.10
CA PRO A 94 0.08 -16.79 -1.69
C PRO A 94 1.25 -17.19 -2.62
N HIS A 95 1.31 -18.47 -2.99
CA HIS A 95 2.28 -18.95 -3.98
C HIS A 95 2.01 -18.37 -5.37
N HIS A 96 0.74 -18.21 -5.73
CA HIS A 96 0.30 -17.51 -6.93
C HIS A 96 -0.55 -16.31 -6.52
N LEU A 97 0.00 -15.12 -6.71
CA LEU A 97 -0.69 -13.87 -6.44
C LEU A 97 -1.54 -13.47 -7.64
N LEU A 98 -2.84 -13.30 -7.41
CA LEU A 98 -3.75 -12.70 -8.38
C LEU A 98 -3.90 -11.22 -8.08
N ILE A 99 -3.67 -10.38 -9.09
CA ILE A 99 -3.81 -8.93 -8.98
C ILE A 99 -4.91 -8.48 -9.94
N HIS A 100 -5.95 -7.89 -9.39
CA HIS A 100 -7.06 -7.33 -10.15
C HIS A 100 -6.91 -5.81 -10.22
N VAL A 101 -6.54 -5.29 -11.39
CA VAL A 101 -6.49 -3.84 -11.61
C VAL A 101 -7.90 -3.29 -11.83
N LYS A 102 -8.36 -2.42 -10.93
CA LYS A 102 -9.68 -1.77 -10.95
C LYS A 102 -9.77 -0.72 -12.06
N ARG A 103 -9.97 -1.16 -13.30
CA ARG A 103 -10.05 -0.28 -14.48
C ARG A 103 -11.43 0.34 -14.72
N PHE A 104 -12.41 0.09 -13.86
CA PHE A 104 -13.77 0.62 -14.04
C PHE A 104 -14.10 1.59 -12.91
N SER A 105 -14.49 2.81 -13.28
CA SER A 105 -14.97 3.82 -12.33
C SER A 105 -16.44 4.14 -12.60
N ALA A 106 -17.20 4.38 -11.54
CA ALA A 106 -18.59 4.80 -11.61
C ALA A 106 -18.69 6.26 -11.18
N TYR A 107 -19.27 7.11 -12.03
CA TYR A 107 -19.50 8.51 -11.70
C TYR A 107 -20.90 8.67 -11.10
N SER A 108 -20.95 8.95 -9.80
CA SER A 108 -22.20 9.03 -9.01
C SER A 108 -23.22 10.03 -9.54
N ARG A 109 -22.79 11.07 -10.27
CA ARG A 109 -23.66 12.09 -10.86
C ARG A 109 -24.27 11.71 -12.21
N HIS A 110 -23.70 10.74 -12.92
CA HIS A 110 -24.07 10.45 -14.31
C HIS A 110 -24.55 9.01 -14.54
N MET A 111 -24.62 8.17 -13.49
CA MET A 111 -25.11 6.79 -13.54
C MET A 111 -24.52 5.93 -14.68
N TYR A 112 -23.29 6.19 -15.11
CA TYR A 112 -22.58 5.35 -16.06
C TYR A 112 -21.20 4.95 -15.53
N THR A 113 -20.75 3.78 -15.99
CA THR A 113 -19.42 3.23 -15.72
C THR A 113 -18.54 3.47 -16.93
N SER A 114 -17.30 3.92 -16.72
CA SER A 114 -16.30 4.04 -17.78
C SER A 114 -15.09 3.15 -17.51
N LYS A 115 -14.43 2.72 -18.59
CA LYS A 115 -13.15 2.02 -18.54
C LYS A 115 -12.01 3.02 -18.57
N CYS A 116 -11.16 3.02 -17.56
CA CYS A 116 -9.85 3.65 -17.56
C CYS A 116 -8.92 2.89 -18.51
N SER A 117 -8.41 3.61 -19.52
CA SER A 117 -7.53 3.08 -20.55
C SER A 117 -6.06 3.43 -20.33
N ASP A 118 -5.74 4.05 -19.18
CA ASP A 118 -4.39 4.50 -18.86
C ASP A 118 -3.44 3.31 -18.72
N ALA A 119 -2.21 3.53 -19.19
CA ALA A 119 -1.14 2.54 -19.16
C ALA A 119 -0.54 2.45 -17.76
N MET A 120 -1.06 1.53 -16.96
CA MET A 120 -0.47 1.14 -15.69
C MET A 120 0.79 0.31 -15.94
N PRO A 121 1.93 0.63 -15.31
CA PRO A 121 3.12 -0.22 -15.36
C PRO A 121 2.81 -1.63 -14.88
N ALA A 122 3.43 -2.64 -15.49
CA ALA A 122 3.26 -4.04 -15.13
C ALA A 122 4.65 -4.70 -15.10
N PRO A 123 5.43 -4.46 -14.03
CA PRO A 123 6.80 -4.94 -13.95
C PRO A 123 6.83 -6.48 -13.98
N LEU A 124 7.79 -7.04 -14.71
CA LEU A 124 7.98 -8.50 -14.80
C LEU A 124 8.42 -9.10 -13.45
N GLN A 125 9.14 -8.30 -12.64
CA GLN A 125 9.61 -8.69 -11.32
C GLN A 125 9.05 -7.71 -10.30
N LEU A 126 8.37 -8.25 -9.29
CA LEU A 126 7.80 -7.48 -8.19
C LEU A 126 8.56 -7.79 -6.90
N SER A 127 9.03 -6.73 -6.24
CA SER A 127 9.62 -6.85 -4.90
C SER A 127 8.59 -7.41 -3.92
N CYS A 128 9.03 -8.28 -3.01
CA CYS A 128 8.13 -8.81 -2.00
C CYS A 128 7.58 -7.68 -1.12
N PHE A 129 6.26 -7.60 -1.02
CA PHE A 129 5.53 -6.60 -0.25
C PHE A 129 4.85 -7.19 0.99
N CYS A 130 5.31 -8.36 1.44
CA CYS A 130 4.85 -8.90 2.73
C CYS A 130 5.37 -8.03 3.88
N ARG A 131 4.71 -8.10 5.04
CA ARG A 131 4.98 -7.23 6.19
C ARG A 131 6.45 -7.23 6.62
N SER A 132 7.10 -8.39 6.64
CA SER A 132 8.51 -8.50 7.03
C SER A 132 9.45 -7.91 5.98
N CYS A 133 9.18 -8.11 4.69
CA CYS A 133 10.02 -7.58 3.61
C CYS A 133 9.95 -6.04 3.53
N ILE A 134 8.75 -5.45 3.64
CA ILE A 134 8.59 -3.99 3.67
C ILE A 134 9.29 -3.39 4.88
N GLY A 135 9.15 -4.00 6.06
CA GLY A 135 9.83 -3.52 7.27
C GLY A 135 11.35 -3.43 7.10
N VAL A 136 11.96 -4.43 6.44
CA VAL A 136 13.40 -4.41 6.13
C VAL A 136 13.75 -3.31 5.12
N GLN A 137 12.94 -3.13 4.07
CA GLN A 137 13.16 -2.10 3.04
C GLN A 137 13.09 -0.69 3.62
N LEU A 138 12.10 -0.40 4.46
CA LEU A 138 11.95 0.91 5.12
C LEU A 138 13.14 1.22 6.04
N LEU A 139 13.60 0.22 6.81
CA LEU A 139 14.78 0.37 7.67
C LEU A 139 16.05 0.66 6.85
N GLN A 140 16.24 0.00 5.71
CA GLN A 140 17.37 0.24 4.82
C GLN A 140 17.31 1.64 4.19
N GLN A 141 16.13 2.07 3.76
CA GLN A 141 15.94 3.41 3.18
C GLN A 141 16.20 4.50 4.21
N GLN A 142 15.69 4.35 5.44
CA GLN A 142 15.97 5.29 6.53
C GLN A 142 17.48 5.40 6.80
N GLN A 143 18.21 4.27 6.84
CA GLN A 143 19.66 4.27 7.02
C GLN A 143 20.42 4.96 5.88
N LEU A 144 19.95 4.86 4.64
CA LEU A 144 20.53 5.56 3.49
C LEU A 144 20.27 7.06 3.57
N LEU A 145 19.04 7.46 3.89
CA LEU A 145 18.67 8.86 4.10
C LEU A 145 19.52 9.48 5.21
N ASP A 146 19.64 8.80 6.36
CA ASP A 146 20.45 9.27 7.49
C ASP A 146 21.95 9.42 7.12
N ARG A 147 22.50 8.54 6.27
CA ARG A 147 23.86 8.66 5.74
C ARG A 147 24.03 9.84 4.79
N THR A 148 23.04 10.08 3.93
CA THR A 148 23.08 11.21 2.98
C THR A 148 22.76 12.56 3.62
N ALA A 149 22.02 12.55 4.74
CA ALA A 149 21.62 13.73 5.50
C ALA A 149 22.69 14.23 6.47
N ASN A 150 23.86 13.57 6.57
CA ASN A 150 24.98 14.02 7.40
C ASN A 150 26.06 14.74 6.58
N PRO A 151 26.00 16.08 6.42
CA PRO A 151 27.01 16.85 5.71
C PRO A 151 28.39 16.86 6.39
N TYR A 152 28.53 16.36 7.64
CA TYR A 152 29.80 16.35 8.38
C TYR A 152 30.67 15.10 8.18
N GLN A 153 30.18 14.05 7.50
CA GLN A 153 30.97 12.82 7.31
C GLN A 153 32.04 12.92 6.22
N ARG A 154 31.97 13.89 5.29
CA ARG A 154 33.04 14.09 4.27
C ARG A 154 34.32 14.74 4.82
N LEU A 155 34.34 15.22 6.06
CA LEU A 155 35.53 15.81 6.68
C LEU A 155 36.37 14.80 7.47
N ALA A 156 35.90 13.56 7.64
CA ALA A 156 36.59 12.53 8.43
C ALA A 156 37.41 11.53 7.60
N GLU A 157 37.21 11.46 6.28
CA GLU A 157 37.95 10.56 5.37
C GLU A 157 39.09 11.27 4.60
N GLY A 158 39.35 12.55 4.91
CA GLY A 158 40.48 13.31 4.41
C GLY A 158 41.51 13.58 5.49
N LYS A 159 42.25 12.55 5.90
CA LYS A 159 43.57 12.66 6.55
C LYS A 159 44.50 11.61 5.98
#